data_AF-A0A9D6JB51-F1
#
_entry.id   AF-A0A9D6JB51-F1
#
_cell.length_a   1.000
_cell.length_b   1.000
_cell.length_c   1.000
_cell.angle_alpha   90.00
_cell.angle_beta   90.00
_cell.angle_gamma   90.00
#
_symmetry.space_group_name_H-M   'P 1'
#
loop_
_entity.id
_entity.type
_entity.pdbx_description
1 polymer ?
#
loop_
_entity_poly.entity_id
_entity_poly.type
_entity_poly.pdbx_seq_one_letter_code
_entity_poly.pdbx_strand_id
1 'polypeptide(L)'
;PCGGWCPKGRAAEDGPLAPRYPLHETPSAEYAQRTEWNVRDSDGTLVLTEGEPLGGTAQTIEVARRLGKPYLVLDLTQGLEASDVHGWIRQHQVARLNVAGPRESKSPGIYGRASRFLREALAACLTERDSP
;
A
#
# COMPACT_ATOMS: atom_id res chain seq x y z
N PRO A 1 -4.70 -3.96 -12.94
CA PRO A 1 -5.70 -2.91 -12.62
C PRO A 1 -5.29 -2.17 -11.34
N CYS A 2 -5.66 -0.91 -11.15
CA CYS A 2 -5.39 -0.15 -9.92
C CYS A 2 -6.58 0.75 -9.54
N GLY A 3 -6.64 1.14 -8.26
CA GLY A 3 -7.67 2.02 -7.73
C GLY A 3 -7.47 2.28 -6.24
N GLY A 4 -8.48 2.82 -5.58
CA GLY A 4 -8.48 3.03 -4.13
C GLY A 4 -9.30 4.25 -3.69
N TRP A 5 -9.24 4.53 -2.40
CA TRP A 5 -9.90 5.66 -1.75
C TRP A 5 -8.92 6.80 -1.48
N CYS A 6 -9.34 8.02 -1.78
CA CYS A 6 -8.64 9.26 -1.45
C CYS A 6 -9.53 10.18 -0.61
N PRO A 7 -8.97 11.17 0.12
CA PRO A 7 -9.78 12.12 0.86
C PRO A 7 -10.70 12.92 -0.06
N LYS A 8 -11.81 13.45 0.49
CA LYS A 8 -12.64 14.44 -0.19
C LYS A 8 -11.78 15.62 -0.69
N GLY A 9 -12.04 16.09 -1.91
CA GLY A 9 -11.23 17.09 -2.59
C GLY A 9 -9.89 16.55 -3.10
N ARG A 10 -9.67 15.23 -3.06
CA ARG A 10 -8.46 14.53 -3.51
C ARG A 10 -7.18 15.06 -2.86
N ALA A 11 -7.25 15.51 -1.60
CA ALA A 11 -6.14 16.17 -0.91
C ALA A 11 -4.87 15.30 -0.83
N ALA A 12 -3.72 15.88 -1.18
CA ALA A 12 -2.37 15.36 -0.93
C ALA A 12 -1.46 16.49 -0.42
N GLU A 13 -0.19 16.18 -0.10
CA GLU A 13 0.74 17.14 0.52
C GLU A 13 1.28 18.23 -0.41
N ASP A 14 1.23 17.97 -1.71
CA ASP A 14 1.70 18.82 -2.80
C ASP A 14 0.54 19.39 -3.65
N GLY A 15 -0.69 19.25 -3.16
CA GLY A 15 -1.91 19.68 -3.84
C GLY A 15 -2.88 18.53 -4.12
N PRO A 16 -3.97 18.77 -4.85
CA PRO A 16 -4.93 17.71 -5.17
C PRO A 16 -4.36 16.64 -6.11
N LEU A 17 -4.66 15.37 -5.85
CA LEU A 17 -4.27 14.25 -6.70
C LEU A 17 -4.85 14.41 -8.10
N ALA A 18 -4.01 14.27 -9.12
CA ALA A 18 -4.40 14.41 -10.52
C ALA A 18 -5.59 13.48 -10.90
N PRO A 19 -6.50 13.92 -11.78
CA PRO A 19 -7.66 13.12 -12.21
C PRO A 19 -7.30 11.81 -12.90
N ARG A 20 -6.09 11.69 -13.45
CA ARG A 20 -5.59 10.46 -14.10
C ARG A 20 -5.53 9.24 -13.18
N TYR A 21 -5.51 9.44 -11.85
CA TYR A 21 -5.51 8.34 -10.89
C TYR A 21 -6.94 7.86 -10.62
N PRO A 22 -7.27 6.58 -10.86
CA PRO A 22 -8.62 6.03 -10.75
C PRO A 22 -9.03 5.82 -9.27
N LEU A 23 -9.14 6.92 -8.53
CA LEU A 23 -9.43 6.94 -7.10
C LEU A 23 -10.84 7.49 -6.86
N HIS A 24 -11.52 6.90 -5.88
CA HIS A 24 -12.82 7.37 -5.38
C HIS A 24 -12.59 8.24 -4.14
N GLU A 25 -13.35 9.32 -4.02
CA GLU A 25 -13.31 10.16 -2.84
C GLU A 25 -14.11 9.53 -1.70
N THR A 26 -13.57 9.59 -0.49
CA THR A 26 -14.31 9.34 0.73
C THR A 26 -15.22 10.54 1.07
N PRO A 27 -16.29 10.36 1.87
CA PRO A 27 -17.14 11.47 2.30
C PRO A 27 -16.43 12.56 3.10
N SER A 28 -15.35 12.21 3.81
CA SER A 28 -14.52 13.12 4.61
C SER A 28 -13.19 13.46 3.90
N ALA A 29 -12.66 14.64 4.22
CA ALA A 29 -11.30 15.06 3.84
C ALA A 29 -10.23 14.52 4.81
N GLU A 30 -10.65 13.91 5.92
CA GLU A 30 -9.72 13.34 6.91
C GLU A 30 -8.99 12.10 6.37
N TYR A 31 -7.65 12.11 6.47
CA TYR A 31 -6.81 10.99 6.03
C TYR A 31 -7.15 9.67 6.72
N ALA A 32 -7.67 9.70 7.94
CA ALA A 32 -8.05 8.51 8.68
C ALA A 32 -9.12 7.68 7.93
N GLN A 33 -10.12 8.33 7.33
CA GLN A 33 -11.22 7.63 6.67
C GLN A 33 -10.74 6.88 5.42
N ARG A 34 -9.96 7.53 4.55
CA ARG A 34 -9.42 6.86 3.36
C ARG A 34 -8.46 5.74 3.74
N THR A 35 -7.67 5.89 4.80
CA THR A 35 -6.77 4.83 5.28
C THR A 35 -7.60 3.62 5.72
N GLU A 36 -8.65 3.83 6.52
CA GLU A 36 -9.53 2.76 6.95
C GLU A 36 -10.22 2.04 5.80
N TRP A 37 -10.74 2.79 4.83
CA TRP A 37 -11.48 2.21 3.70
C TRP A 37 -10.55 1.44 2.75
N ASN A 38 -9.33 1.93 2.51
CA ASN A 38 -8.34 1.19 1.72
C ASN A 38 -7.96 -0.15 2.40
N VAL A 39 -7.80 -0.17 3.72
CA VAL A 39 -7.55 -1.42 4.44
C VAL A 39 -8.77 -2.34 4.41
N ARG A 40 -9.96 -1.82 4.74
CA ARG A 40 -11.23 -2.56 4.77
C ARG A 40 -11.55 -3.24 3.43
N ASP A 41 -11.39 -2.51 2.33
CA ASP A 41 -11.80 -2.94 0.99
C ASP A 41 -10.71 -3.69 0.21
N SER A 42 -9.58 -3.95 0.87
CA SER A 42 -8.51 -4.83 0.37
C SER A 42 -8.56 -6.20 1.04
N ASP A 43 -7.92 -7.18 0.42
CA ASP A 43 -7.80 -8.52 0.99
C ASP A 43 -6.58 -8.60 1.91
N GLY A 44 -5.56 -7.75 1.69
CA GLY A 44 -4.42 -7.57 2.58
C GLY A 44 -3.68 -6.26 2.31
N THR A 45 -2.89 -5.82 3.29
CA THR A 45 -2.10 -4.57 3.19
C THR A 45 -0.59 -4.83 3.27
N LEU A 46 0.13 -4.48 2.21
CA LEU A 46 1.59 -4.39 2.20
C LEU A 46 2.02 -2.99 2.67
N VAL A 47 2.85 -2.92 3.69
CA VAL A 47 3.39 -1.67 4.25
C VAL A 47 4.89 -1.64 3.98
N LEU A 48 5.32 -0.68 3.17
CA LEU A 48 6.72 -0.47 2.83
C LEU A 48 7.29 0.69 3.65
N THR A 49 8.35 0.45 4.40
CA THR A 49 8.98 1.42 5.30
C THR A 49 10.48 1.52 5.10
N GLU A 50 11.09 2.46 5.80
CA GLU A 50 12.53 2.52 6.05
C GLU A 50 12.71 2.68 7.56
N GLY A 51 13.19 1.62 8.20
CA GLY A 51 13.12 1.50 9.65
C GLY A 51 11.68 1.38 10.17
N GLU A 52 11.49 1.80 11.42
CA GLU A 52 10.22 1.62 12.13
C GLU A 52 9.06 2.40 11.50
N PRO A 53 7.86 1.79 11.35
CA PRO A 53 6.67 2.50 10.91
C PRO A 53 6.26 3.61 11.90
N LEU A 54 6.14 4.84 11.42
CA LEU A 54 5.71 6.00 12.22
C LEU A 54 4.50 6.71 11.62
N GLY A 55 3.79 7.49 12.43
CA GLY A 55 2.68 8.36 12.01
C GLY A 55 1.59 7.61 11.25
N GLY A 56 1.22 8.12 10.05
CA GLY A 56 0.17 7.52 9.22
C GLY A 56 0.46 6.07 8.78
N THR A 57 1.73 5.68 8.69
CA THR A 57 2.13 4.31 8.39
C THR A 57 1.80 3.38 9.55
N ALA A 58 2.14 3.78 10.79
CA ALA A 58 1.77 3.04 12.00
C ALA A 58 0.25 2.95 12.17
N GLN A 59 -0.48 4.03 11.87
CA GLN A 59 -1.94 4.04 11.88
C GLN A 59 -2.54 3.01 10.91
N THR A 60 -1.93 2.81 9.74
CA THR A 60 -2.40 1.82 8.76
C THR A 60 -2.29 0.40 9.33
N ILE A 61 -1.17 0.09 9.99
CA ILE A 61 -0.95 -1.21 10.66
C ILE A 61 -1.99 -1.42 11.77
N GLU A 62 -2.24 -0.39 12.58
CA GLU A 62 -3.22 -0.48 13.66
C GLU A 62 -4.65 -0.70 13.14
N VAL A 63 -5.02 -0.02 12.06
CA VAL A 63 -6.30 -0.25 11.38
C VAL A 63 -6.40 -1.70 10.86
N ALA A 64 -5.35 -2.22 10.21
CA ALA A 64 -5.35 -3.59 9.71
C ALA A 64 -5.51 -4.61 10.84
N ARG A 65 -4.76 -4.43 11.93
CA ARG A 65 -4.89 -5.22 13.16
C ARG A 65 -6.31 -5.19 13.72
N ARG A 66 -6.86 -3.99 13.92
CA ARG A 66 -8.21 -3.77 14.47
C ARG A 66 -9.30 -4.43 13.62
N LEU A 67 -9.15 -4.39 12.29
CA LEU A 67 -10.11 -4.97 11.35
C LEU A 67 -9.88 -6.46 11.07
N GLY A 68 -8.87 -7.08 11.70
CA GLY A 68 -8.50 -8.47 11.45
C GLY A 68 -8.04 -8.73 10.01
N LYS A 69 -7.51 -7.71 9.33
CA LYS A 69 -7.01 -7.81 7.96
C LYS A 69 -5.53 -8.23 7.98
N PRO A 70 -5.11 -9.16 7.11
CA PRO A 70 -3.71 -9.51 7.01
C PRO A 70 -2.88 -8.31 6.55
N TYR A 71 -1.70 -8.15 7.14
CA TYR A 71 -0.73 -7.15 6.71
C TYR A 71 0.70 -7.72 6.73
N LEU A 72 1.55 -7.18 5.86
CA LEU A 72 2.98 -7.47 5.80
C LEU A 72 3.73 -6.15 5.87
N VAL A 73 4.69 -6.03 6.79
CA VAL A 73 5.54 -4.85 6.91
C VAL A 73 6.94 -5.22 6.44
N LEU A 74 7.45 -4.48 5.46
CA LEU A 74 8.78 -4.68 4.90
C LEU A 74 9.61 -3.39 4.98
N ASP A 75 10.81 -3.51 5.51
CA ASP A 75 11.79 -2.43 5.58
C ASP A 75 12.68 -2.47 4.33
N LEU A 76 12.51 -1.49 3.44
CA LEU A 76 13.21 -1.38 2.16
C LEU A 76 14.72 -1.09 2.31
N THR A 77 15.21 -0.84 3.52
CA THR A 77 16.66 -0.75 3.78
C THR A 77 17.31 -2.12 3.94
N GLN A 78 16.52 -3.18 4.05
CA GLN A 78 16.98 -4.55 4.19
C GLN A 78 17.08 -5.25 2.83
N GLY A 79 17.86 -6.33 2.76
CA GLY A 79 17.98 -7.18 1.57
C GLY A 79 16.72 -8.02 1.37
N LEU A 80 15.65 -7.39 0.91
CA LEU A 80 14.35 -8.02 0.66
C LEU A 80 14.30 -8.69 -0.71
N GLU A 81 13.61 -9.82 -0.78
CA GLU A 81 13.36 -10.53 -2.03
C GLU A 81 11.88 -10.43 -2.42
N ALA A 82 11.60 -10.35 -3.73
CA ALA A 82 10.24 -10.32 -4.24
C ALA A 82 9.39 -11.53 -3.79
N SER A 83 10.05 -12.67 -3.55
CA SER A 83 9.45 -13.93 -3.10
C SER A 83 8.78 -13.82 -1.72
N ASP A 84 9.26 -12.93 -0.85
CA ASP A 84 8.66 -12.71 0.47
C ASP A 84 7.22 -12.20 0.36
N VAL A 85 6.98 -11.31 -0.60
CA VAL A 85 5.64 -10.79 -0.91
C VAL A 85 4.78 -11.88 -1.54
N HIS A 86 5.33 -12.69 -2.45
CA HIS A 86 4.56 -13.76 -3.11
C HIS A 86 4.08 -14.83 -2.14
N GLY A 87 4.98 -15.30 -1.27
CA GLY A 87 4.65 -16.29 -0.25
C GLY A 87 3.50 -15.82 0.63
N TRP A 88 3.58 -14.57 1.09
CA TRP A 88 2.54 -13.94 1.90
C TRP A 88 1.21 -13.75 1.14
N ILE A 89 1.25 -13.25 -0.11
CA ILE A 89 0.06 -13.12 -0.95
C ILE A 89 -0.65 -14.46 -1.12
N ARG A 90 0.10 -15.54 -1.41
CA ARG A 90 -0.47 -16.89 -1.56
C ARG A 90 -1.00 -17.42 -0.23
N GLN A 91 -0.26 -17.28 0.86
CA GLN A 91 -0.68 -17.74 2.17
C GLN A 91 -2.00 -17.10 2.62
N HIS A 92 -2.23 -15.84 2.26
CA HIS A 92 -3.41 -15.07 2.70
C HIS A 92 -4.44 -14.84 1.59
N GLN A 93 -4.25 -15.47 0.42
CA GLN A 93 -5.15 -15.39 -0.74
C GLN A 93 -5.47 -13.93 -1.13
N VAL A 94 -4.45 -13.06 -1.14
CA VAL A 94 -4.62 -11.63 -1.41
C VAL A 94 -4.84 -11.38 -2.89
N ALA A 95 -6.08 -11.12 -3.30
CA ALA A 95 -6.39 -10.75 -4.69
C ALA A 95 -6.37 -9.22 -4.91
N ARG A 96 -6.77 -8.45 -3.89
CA ARG A 96 -6.72 -6.99 -3.84
C ARG A 96 -5.70 -6.56 -2.80
N LEU A 97 -4.54 -6.11 -3.26
CA LEU A 97 -3.47 -5.62 -2.41
C LEU A 97 -3.60 -4.11 -2.18
N ASN A 98 -3.76 -3.70 -0.92
CA ASN A 98 -3.50 -2.32 -0.52
C ASN A 98 -2.00 -2.14 -0.29
N VAL A 99 -1.43 -1.02 -0.71
CA VAL A 99 -0.03 -0.67 -0.47
C VAL A 99 0.05 0.65 0.27
N ALA A 100 0.78 0.67 1.38
CA ALA A 100 0.96 1.85 2.22
C ALA A 100 2.45 2.07 2.54
N GLY A 101 2.78 3.28 2.98
CA GLY A 101 4.13 3.67 3.35
C GLY A 101 4.19 5.13 3.81
N PRO A 102 5.36 5.59 4.29
CA PRO A 102 5.53 6.99 4.67
C PRO A 102 5.44 7.90 3.45
N ARG A 103 5.18 9.19 3.71
CA ARG A 103 5.20 10.22 2.67
C ARG A 103 6.65 10.52 2.27
N GLU A 104 6.85 10.96 1.04
CA GLU A 104 8.16 11.40 0.55
C GLU A 104 8.75 12.52 1.42
N SER A 105 7.91 13.47 1.87
CA SER A 105 8.29 14.53 2.81
C SER A 105 8.80 14.04 4.17
N LYS A 106 8.51 12.79 4.55
CA LYS A 106 8.93 12.17 5.82
C LYS A 106 10.02 11.12 5.65
N SER A 107 10.17 10.55 4.46
CA SER A 107 11.19 9.56 4.12
C SER A 107 11.66 9.84 2.68
N PRO A 108 12.63 10.76 2.50
CA PRO A 108 13.10 11.14 1.17
C PRO A 108 13.70 9.95 0.40
N GLY A 109 13.23 9.75 -0.82
CA GLY A 109 13.59 8.67 -1.73
C GLY A 109 12.69 7.44 -1.63
N ILE A 110 11.72 7.39 -0.70
CA ILE A 110 10.85 6.24 -0.51
C ILE A 110 10.06 5.91 -1.79
N TYR A 111 9.60 6.93 -2.52
CA TYR A 111 8.87 6.73 -3.78
C TYR A 111 9.68 5.90 -4.78
N GLY A 112 10.96 6.25 -4.97
CA GLY A 112 11.83 5.57 -5.93
C GLY A 112 12.11 4.13 -5.54
N ARG A 113 12.39 3.88 -4.25
CA ARG A 113 12.66 2.54 -3.71
C ARG A 113 11.42 1.65 -3.75
N ALA A 114 10.28 2.15 -3.29
CA ALA A 114 9.01 1.43 -3.32
C ALA A 114 8.58 1.09 -4.76
N SER A 115 8.71 2.04 -5.69
CA SER A 115 8.37 1.82 -7.11
C SER A 115 9.24 0.74 -7.74
N ARG A 116 10.55 0.72 -7.47
CA ARG A 116 11.45 -0.34 -7.95
C ARG A 116 11.04 -1.70 -7.39
N PHE A 117 10.92 -1.80 -6.07
CA PHE A 117 10.55 -3.04 -5.39
C PHE A 117 9.21 -3.59 -5.88
N LEU A 118 8.18 -2.76 -5.99
CA LEU A 118 6.85 -3.18 -6.45
C LEU A 118 6.86 -3.64 -7.90
N ARG A 119 7.68 -3.06 -8.77
CA ARG A 119 7.79 -3.52 -10.17
C ARG A 119 8.36 -4.93 -10.24
N GLU A 120 9.41 -5.20 -9.47
CA GLU A 120 10.02 -6.53 -9.38
C GLU A 120 9.05 -7.54 -8.75
N ALA A 121 8.43 -7.18 -7.62
CA ALA A 121 7.48 -8.04 -6.92
C ALA A 121 6.23 -8.34 -7.75
N LEU A 122 5.65 -7.36 -8.45
CA LEU A 122 4.40 -7.59 -9.19
C LEU A 122 4.62 -8.19 -10.58
N ALA A 123 5.80 -8.02 -11.21
CA ALA A 123 6.10 -8.63 -12.50
C ALA A 123 6.01 -10.16 -12.45
N ALA A 124 6.55 -10.77 -11.39
CA ALA A 124 6.50 -12.22 -11.19
C ALA A 124 5.09 -12.77 -10.90
N CYS A 125 4.16 -11.95 -10.37
CA CYS A 125 2.77 -12.37 -10.19
C CYS A 125 1.97 -12.40 -11.50
N LEU A 126 2.41 -11.68 -12.53
CA LEU A 126 1.76 -11.67 -13.84
C LEU A 126 2.16 -12.89 -14.67
N THR A 127 3.39 -13.39 -14.52
CA THR A 127 3.89 -14.56 -15.27
C THR A 127 3.26 -15.89 -14.84
N GLU A 128 2.71 -15.98 -13.61
CA GLU A 128 2.07 -17.21 -13.13
C GLU A 128 0.60 -17.37 -13.56
N ARG A 129 -0.07 -16.29 -13.99
CA ARG A 129 -1.47 -16.36 -14.47
C ARG A 129 -1.59 -16.79 -15.94
N ASP A 130 -0.48 -16.82 -16.66
CA ASP A 130 -0.40 -17.20 -18.08
C ASP A 130 0.17 -18.62 -18.30
N SER A 131 0.34 -19.41 -17.23
CA SER A 131 0.63 -20.83 -17.37
C SER A 131 -0.68 -21.60 -17.65
N PRO A 132 -0.74 -22.42 -18.72
CA PRO A 132 -1.97 -23.05 -19.21
C PRO A 132 -2.59 -24.06 -18.24
#